data_AF-A0A413T035-F1
#
_entry.id   AF-A0A413T035-F1
#
_cell.length_a   1.000
_cell.length_b   1.000
_cell.length_c   1.000
_cell.angle_alpha   90.00
_cell.angle_beta   90.00
_cell.angle_gamma   90.00
#
_symmetry.space_group_name_H-M   'P 1'
#
loop_
_entity.id
_entity.type
_entity.pdbx_description
1 polymer ?
#
loop_
_entity_poly.entity_id
_entity_poly.type
_entity_poly.pdbx_seq_one_letter_code
_entity_poly.pdbx_strand_id
1 'polypeptide(L)' 'MKVLQSKYNKTVYYFSEKIMVIRIFEEIHMAKVIFIESKIEGFVDINGISTEPIFEKTIPITLLGGEKNDSGLL' A
#
# COMPACT_ATOMS: atom_id res chain seq x y z
N MET A 1 -6.40 -14.25 19.23
CA MET A 1 -5.92 -13.93 17.88
C MET A 1 -4.41 -13.71 17.94
N LYS A 2 -3.60 -14.71 17.57
CA LYS A 2 -2.13 -14.57 17.58
C LYS A 2 -1.74 -13.82 16.32
N VAL A 3 -1.55 -12.50 16.43
CA VAL A 3 -0.97 -11.69 15.36
C VAL A 3 0.41 -12.29 15.07
N LEU A 4 0.63 -12.70 13.82
CA LEU A 4 1.84 -13.36 13.35
C LEU A 4 3.01 -12.35 13.31
N GLN A 5 3.40 -11.80 14.47
CA GLN A 5 4.40 -10.74 14.57
C GLN A 5 5.80 -11.19 14.14
N SER A 6 6.09 -12.49 14.17
CA SER A 6 7.42 -13.02 13.86
C SER A 6 7.81 -12.91 12.38
N LYS A 7 6.93 -12.43 11.49
CA LYS A 7 7.27 -12.07 10.10
C LYS A 7 7.58 -10.58 9.90
N TYR A 8 7.34 -9.72 10.89
CA TYR A 8 7.49 -8.27 10.78
C TYR A 8 8.82 -7.80 11.38
N ASN A 9 9.87 -7.90 10.57
CA ASN A 9 11.16 -7.20 10.67
C ASN A 9 11.97 -7.41 9.37
N LYS A 10 11.31 -7.82 8.28
CA LYS A 10 11.94 -8.07 7.00
C LYS A 10 11.86 -6.78 6.17
N THR A 11 13.00 -6.31 5.70
CA THR A 11 13.06 -5.26 4.69
C THR A 11 12.46 -5.80 3.40
N VAL A 12 11.47 -5.09 2.88
CA VAL A 12 10.77 -5.38 1.63
C VAL A 12 10.68 -4.08 0.83
N TYR A 13 10.01 -4.11 -0.32
CA TYR A 13 9.83 -2.96 -1.18
C TYR A 13 8.35 -2.59 -1.26
N TYR A 14 8.06 -1.30 -1.28
CA TYR A 14 6.80 -0.75 -1.77
C TYR A 14 7.12 -0.07 -3.10
N PHE A 15 6.67 -0.67 -4.20
CA PHE A 15 7.20 -0.38 -5.54
C PHE A 15 8.74 -0.45 -5.57
N SER A 16 9.42 0.66 -5.82
CA SER A 16 10.89 0.75 -5.86
C SER A 16 11.51 1.18 -4.53
N GLU A 17 10.72 1.55 -3.53
CA GLU A 17 11.21 2.13 -2.27
C GLU A 17 11.31 1.07 -1.16
N LYS A 18 12.43 1.02 -0.44
CA LYS A 18 12.62 0.07 0.66
C LYS A 18 11.82 0.47 1.88
N ILE A 19 11.06 -0.48 2.41
CA ILE A 19 10.22 -0.31 3.60
C ILE A 19 10.47 -1.43 4.62
N MET A 20 10.15 -1.12 5.87
CA MET A 20 10.02 -2.10 6.95
C MET A 20 8.56 -2.16 7.39
N VAL A 21 7.95 -3.35 7.32
CA VAL A 21 6.56 -3.54 7.73
C VAL A 21 6.49 -3.63 9.25
N ILE A 22 5.74 -2.72 9.88
CA ILE A 22 5.51 -2.72 11.33
C ILE A 22 4.27 -3.56 11.66
N ARG A 23 3.19 -3.38 10.88
CA ARG A 23 1.90 -4.03 11.12
C ARG A 23 1.08 -4.12 9.84
N ILE A 24 0.39 -5.24 9.66
CA ILE A 24 -0.60 -5.43 8.59
C ILE A 24 -2.00 -5.37 9.19
N PHE A 25 -2.91 -4.70 8.48
CA PHE A 25 -4.34 -4.62 8.71
C PHE A 25 -5.05 -5.30 7.53
N GLU A 26 -5.14 -6.63 7.59
CA GLU A 26 -5.64 -7.46 6.47
C GLU A 26 -7.06 -7.09 6.04
N GLU A 27 -7.93 -6.74 7.00
CA GLU A 27 -9.34 -6.39 6.78
C GLU A 27 -9.54 -5.19 5.86
N ILE A 28 -8.57 -4.27 5.81
CA ILE A 28 -8.61 -3.05 4.98
C ILE A 28 -7.49 -3.02 3.94
N HIS A 29 -6.82 -4.14 3.71
CA HIS A 29 -5.71 -4.27 2.74
C HIS A 29 -4.60 -3.21 2.91
N MET A 30 -4.32 -2.78 4.14
CA MET A 30 -3.28 -1.78 4.43
C MET A 30 -2.19 -2.30 5.38
N ALA A 31 -1.01 -1.72 5.29
CA ALA A 31 0.09 -1.94 6.22
C ALA A 31 0.67 -0.62 6.73
N LYS A 32 1.00 -0.57 8.02
CA LYS A 32 1.84 0.47 8.61
C LYS A 32 3.30 0.10 8.37
N VAL A 33 4.07 1.03 7.81
CA VAL A 33 5.45 0.82 7.39
C VAL A 33 6.36 1.99 7.79
N ILE A 34 7.67 1.73 7.85
CA ILE A 34 8.70 2.78 7.87
C ILE A 34 9.44 2.74 6.54
N PHE A 35 9.49 3.86 5.85
CA PHE A 35 10.33 4.06 4.68
C PHE A 35 11.80 4.20 5.13
N ILE A 36 12.67 3.31 4.65
CA ILE A 36 14.02 3.18 5.21
C ILE A 36 14.90 4.39 4.92
N GLU A 37 14.76 4.99 3.73
CA GLU A 37 15.56 6.13 3.29
C GLU A 37 15.10 7.42 3.97
N SER A 38 13.80 7.71 3.92
CA SER A 38 13.23 8.93 4.49
C SER A 38 13.04 8.88 6.01
N LYS A 39 13.06 7.69 6.63
CA LYS A 39 12.74 7.44 8.05
C LYS A 39 11.31 7.89 8.43
N ILE A 40 10.43 8.03 7.44
CA ILE A 40 9.03 8.43 7.65
C ILE A 40 8.17 7.18 7.86
N GLU A 41 7.23 7.27 8.78
CA GLU A 41 6.15 6.29 8.93
C GLU A 41 5.01 6.60 7.98
N GLY A 42 4.40 5.57 7.39
CA GLY A 42 3.26 5.73 6.51
C GLY A 42 2.35 4.50 6.48
N PHE A 43 1.23 4.66 5.79
CA PHE A 43 0.32 3.58 5.45
C PHE A 43 0.38 3.33 3.95
N VAL A 44 0.48 2.06 3.57
CA VAL A 44 0.54 1.63 2.17
C VAL A 44 -0.44 0.49 1.93
N ASP A 45 -0.88 0.34 0.68
CA ASP A 45 -1.66 -0.83 0.26
C ASP A 45 -0.75 -2.08 0.25
N ILE A 46 -1.24 -3.19 0.79
CA ILE A 46 -0.46 -4.43 0.88
C ILE A 46 -0.08 -5.01 -0.49
N ASN A 47 -0.87 -4.73 -1.54
CA ASN A 47 -0.61 -5.24 -2.89
C ASN A 47 0.60 -4.57 -3.55
N GLY A 48 1.01 -3.40 -3.07
CA GLY A 48 2.24 -2.75 -3.51
C GLY A 48 3.50 -3.31 -2.86
N ILE A 49 3.38 -4.23 -1.89
CA ILE A 49 4.50 -4.78 -1.14
C ILE A 49 5.07 -6.02 -1.83
N SER A 50 6.37 -6.02 -2.10
CA SER A 50 7.09 -7.11 -2.77
C SER A 50 8.45 -7.38 -2.15
N THR A 51 8.97 -8.60 -2.33
CA THR A 51 10.34 -8.96 -1.93
C THR A 51 11.40 -8.38 -2.87
N GLU A 52 10.99 -7.95 -4.06
CA GLU A 52 11.84 -7.36 -5.09
C GLU A 52 11.29 -6.00 -5.52
N PRO A 53 12.15 -5.04 -5.94
CA PRO A 53 11.68 -3.74 -6.38
C PRO A 53 10.85 -3.86 -7.67
N ILE A 54 9.67 -3.25 -7.66
CA ILE A 54 8.77 -3.16 -8.82
C ILE A 54 8.89 -1.76 -9.41
N PHE A 55 9.31 -1.68 -10.68
CA PHE A 55 9.46 -0.43 -11.42
C PHE A 55 8.28 -0.11 -12.34
N GLU A 56 7.29 -1.00 -12.43
CA GLU A 56 6.09 -0.77 -13.23
C GLU A 56 5.24 0.34 -12.60
N LYS A 57 5.18 1.47 -13.30
CA LYS A 57 4.56 2.72 -12.84
C LYS A 57 3.08 2.81 -13.24
N THR A 58 2.37 1.69 -13.24
CA THR A 58 0.92 1.67 -13.49
C THR A 58 0.21 1.08 -12.28
N ILE A 59 -0.31 1.96 -11.44
CA ILE A 59 -1.22 1.57 -10.36
C ILE A 59 -2.61 1.49 -10.99
N PRO A 60 -3.23 0.32 -11.08
CA PRO A 60 -4.61 0.22 -11.54
C PRO A 60 -5.49 0.89 -10.49
N ILE A 61 -6.03 2.07 -10.83
CA ILE A 61 -7.05 2.74 -10.03
C ILE A 61 -8.43 2.26 -10.49
N THR A 62 -9.14 1.54 -9.62
CA THR A 62 -10.57 1.33 -9.80
C THR A 62 -11.29 2.57 -9.26
N LEU A 63 -11.72 3.46 -10.16
CA LEU A 63 -12.63 4.54 -9.82
C LEU A 63 -13.94 3.93 -9.32
N LEU A 64 -14.19 4.00 -8.01
CA LEU A 64 -15.49 3.66 -7.44
C LEU A 64 -16.47 4.77 -7.82
N GLY A 65 -17.17 4.55 -8.94
CA GLY A 65 -18.30 5.30 -9.50
C GLY A 65 -18.61 6.66 -8.85
N GLY A 66 -18.08 7.73 -9.44
CA GLY A 66 -18.80 8.99 -9.43
C GLY A 66 -19.93 8.87 -10.44
N GLU A 67 -21.18 8.89 -9.99
CA GLU A 67 -22.30 9.08 -10.92
C GLU A 67 -21.99 10.30 -11.78
N LYS A 68 -21.93 10.09 -13.10
CA LYS A 68 -22.02 11.19 -14.05
C LYS A 68 -23.38 11.84 -13.79
N ASN A 69 -23.38 13.00 -13.14
CA ASN A 69 -24.50 13.92 -13.28
C ASN A 69 -24.44 14.47 -14.70
N ASP A 70 -24.97 13.70 -15.66
CA ASP A 70 -25.43 14.21 -16.95
C ASP A 70 -26.72 15.02 -16.70
N SER A 71 -26.64 16.09 -15.91
CA SER A 71 -27.66 17.14 -15.92
C SER A 71 -27.39 18.01 -17.13
N GLY A 72 -27.71 17.48 -18.31
CA GLY A 72 -27.96 18.27 -19.49
C GLY A 72 -29.18 19.16 -19.23
N LEU A 73 -28.94 20.41 -18.85
CA LEU A 73 -29.87 21.51 -19.07
C LEU A 73 -29.08 22.70 -19.59
N LEU A 74 -29.60 23.22 -20.70
CA LEU A 74 -29.22 24.38 -21.48
C LEU A 74 -29.02 25.64 -20.63
#